data_AF-A0A2M7QKW1-F1
#
_entry.id   AF-A0A2M7QKW1-F1
#
_cell.length_a   1.000
_cell.length_b   1.000
_cell.length_c   1.000
_cell.angle_alpha   90.00
_cell.angle_beta   90.00
_cell.angle_gamma   90.00
#
_symmetry.space_group_name_H-M   'P 1'
#
loop_
_entity.id
_entity.type
_entity.pdbx_description
1 polymer ?
#
loop_
_entity_poly.entity_id
_entity_poly.type
_entity_poly.pdbx_seq_one_letter_code
_entity_poly.pdbx_strand_id
1 'polypeptide(L)' 'ARGGAYAQLEGRDRARNVLARFPSLAAAEACYRSAAYQEALSFARGASERDLVIVEGV' A
#
# COMPACT_ATOMS: atom_id res chain seq x y z
N ALA A 1 6.95 -4.41 5.95
CA ALA A 1 7.75 -5.33 5.11
C ALA A 1 7.53 -4.98 3.64
N ARG A 2 8.57 -5.00 2.80
CA ARG A 2 8.46 -4.77 1.35
C ARG A 2 9.03 -5.99 0.61
N GLY A 3 8.23 -6.66 -0.20
CA GLY A 3 8.69 -7.78 -1.04
C GLY A 3 9.13 -9.03 -0.28
N GLY A 4 8.48 -9.33 0.86
CA GLY A 4 8.67 -10.62 1.53
C GLY A 4 8.06 -11.76 0.73
N ALA A 5 8.38 -13.01 1.10
CA ALA A 5 7.74 -14.18 0.52
C ALA A 5 6.22 -14.11 0.69
N TYR A 6 5.49 -14.45 -0.35
CA TYR A 6 4.03 -14.49 -0.37
C TYR A 6 3.57 -15.63 -1.29
N ALA A 7 2.31 -16.02 -1.16
CA ALA A 7 1.64 -16.96 -2.05
C ALA A 7 0.31 -16.36 -2.49
N GLN A 8 0.09 -16.23 -3.80
CA GLN A 8 -1.22 -15.90 -4.35
C GLN A 8 -2.03 -17.19 -4.43
N LEU A 9 -3.09 -17.28 -3.63
CA LEU A 9 -3.95 -18.48 -3.62
C LEU A 9 -5.06 -18.36 -4.68
N GLU A 10 -5.70 -17.18 -4.78
CA GLU A 10 -6.84 -16.93 -5.69
C GLU A 10 -6.86 -15.48 -6.19
N GLY A 11 -7.30 -15.24 -7.43
CA GLY A 11 -7.43 -13.88 -7.99
C GLY A 11 -6.21 -13.40 -8.78
N ARG A 12 -6.10 -12.08 -8.99
CA ARG A 12 -5.02 -11.46 -9.78
C ARG A 12 -3.77 -11.24 -8.93
N ASP A 13 -2.67 -11.86 -9.35
CA ASP A 13 -1.37 -11.70 -8.71
C ASP A 13 -0.72 -10.34 -9.01
N ARG A 14 0.17 -9.89 -8.13
CA ARG A 14 1.03 -8.71 -8.29
C ARG A 14 2.46 -9.09 -7.90
N ALA A 15 3.42 -8.77 -8.77
CA ALA A 15 4.84 -9.12 -8.60
C ALA A 15 5.46 -8.63 -7.28
N ARG A 16 4.87 -7.63 -6.61
CA ARG A 16 5.38 -7.06 -5.36
C ARG A 16 4.26 -6.69 -4.40
N ASN A 17 4.33 -7.24 -3.19
CA ASN A 17 3.45 -6.93 -2.08
C ASN A 17 4.16 -6.11 -0.99
N VAL A 18 3.46 -5.15 -0.40
CA VAL A 18 3.96 -4.28 0.67
C VAL A 18 2.95 -4.25 1.81
N LEU A 19 3.42 -4.55 3.01
CA LEU A 19 2.62 -4.44 4.24
C LEU A 19 3.20 -3.31 5.11
N ALA A 20 2.36 -2.34 5.43
CA ALA A 20 2.65 -1.25 6.35
C ALA A 20 1.65 -1.30 7.51
N ARG A 21 2.16 -1.33 8.75
CA ARG A 21 1.34 -1.32 9.97
C ARG A 21 1.34 0.10 10.53
N PHE A 22 0.15 0.59 10.87
CA PHE A 22 -0.08 1.86 11.54
C PHE A 22 -0.75 1.63 12.89
N PRO A 23 -0.67 2.61 13.82
CA PRO A 23 -1.30 2.48 15.14
C PRO A 23 -2.84 2.56 15.09
N SER A 24 -3.42 3.09 14.00
CA SER A 24 -4.87 3.12 13.78
C SER A 24 -5.20 3.29 12.29
N LEU A 25 -6.46 3.05 11.91
CA LEU A 25 -6.96 3.31 10.56
C LEU A 25 -6.77 4.79 10.18
N ALA A 26 -7.14 5.71 11.08
CA ALA A 26 -7.02 7.15 10.86
C ALA A 26 -5.56 7.58 10.63
N ALA A 27 -4.59 6.98 11.34
CA ALA A 27 -3.17 7.28 11.13
C ALA A 27 -2.68 6.83 9.73
N ALA A 28 -3.17 5.70 9.23
CA ALA A 28 -2.86 5.23 7.89
C ALA A 28 -3.48 6.15 6.82
N GLU A 29 -4.73 6.59 7.00
CA GLU A 29 -5.39 7.53 6.10
C GLU A 29 -4.70 8.89 6.07
N ALA A 30 -4.33 9.42 7.24
CA ALA A 30 -3.59 10.68 7.36
C ALA A 30 -2.24 10.59 6.64
N CYS A 31 -1.54 9.45 6.77
CA CYS A 31 -0.30 9.21 6.04
C CYS A 31 -0.53 9.25 4.51
N TYR A 32 -1.53 8.51 4.01
CA TYR A 32 -1.85 8.49 2.59
C TYR A 32 -2.22 9.88 2.05
N ARG A 33 -3.01 10.66 2.80
CA ARG A 33 -3.47 12.00 2.41
C ARG A 33 -2.42 13.11 2.59
N SER A 34 -1.28 12.81 3.25
CA SER A 34 -0.25 13.81 3.51
C SER A 34 0.37 14.36 2.22
N ALA A 35 0.77 15.63 2.24
CA ALA A 35 1.41 16.28 1.09
C ALA A 35 2.67 15.52 0.64
N ALA A 36 3.51 15.08 1.58
CA ALA A 36 4.71 14.32 1.29
C ALA A 36 4.40 12.96 0.62
N TYR A 37 3.37 12.25 1.06
CA TYR A 37 2.99 10.99 0.41
C TYR A 37 2.40 11.23 -0.99
N GLN A 38 1.60 12.28 -1.16
CA GLN A 38 1.02 12.62 -2.47
C GLN A 38 2.09 13.08 -3.48
N GLU A 39 3.09 13.82 -3.04
CA GLU A 39 4.28 14.13 -3.83
C GLU A 39 5.02 12.86 -4.22
N ALA A 40 5.30 11.96 -3.27
CA ALA A 40 5.93 10.67 -3.54
C ALA A 40 5.10 9.80 -4.51
N LEU A 41 3.77 9.83 -4.39
CA LEU A 41 2.86 9.11 -5.27
C LEU A 41 2.93 9.63 -6.71
N SER A 42 3.21 10.92 -6.92
CA SER A 42 3.31 11.51 -8.26
C SER A 42 4.40 10.83 -9.11
N PHE A 43 5.54 10.47 -8.52
CA PHE A 43 6.61 9.73 -9.19
C PHE A 43 6.24 8.29 -9.56
N ALA A 44 5.26 7.71 -8.86
CA ALA A 44 4.80 6.35 -9.11
C ALA A 44 3.65 6.28 -10.14
N ARG A 45 3.04 7.41 -10.51
CA ARG A 45 1.95 7.45 -11.49
C ARG A 45 2.46 7.03 -12.87
N GLY A 46 1.80 6.07 -13.48
CA GLY A 46 2.19 5.49 -14.79
C GLY A 46 3.39 4.54 -14.72
N ALA A 47 4.15 4.51 -13.63
CA ALA A 47 5.29 3.62 -13.46
C ALA A 47 4.90 2.20 -13.01
N SER A 48 3.69 2.02 -12.49
CA SER A 48 3.19 0.72 -12.01
C SER A 48 1.68 0.68 -11.94
N GLU A 49 1.11 -0.52 -12.18
CA GLU A 49 -0.24 -0.84 -11.73
C GLU A 49 -0.20 -1.29 -10.27
N ARG A 50 -1.03 -0.67 -9.43
CA ARG A 50 -1.10 -0.96 -8.00
C ARG A 50 -2.51 -0.81 -7.47
N ASP A 51 -2.88 -1.78 -6.63
CA ASP A 51 -4.02 -1.69 -5.74
C ASP A 51 -3.50 -1.33 -4.34
N LEU A 52 -4.08 -0.30 -3.71
CA LEU A 52 -3.74 0.11 -2.35
C LEU A 52 -5.02 0.15 -1.52
N VAL A 53 -5.02 -0.60 -0.42
CA VAL A 53 -6.15 -0.69 0.50
C VAL A 53 -5.61 -0.50 1.91
N ILE A 54 -6.38 0.20 2.74
CA ILE A 54 -6.15 0.31 4.18
C ILE A 54 -7.25 -0.52 4.85
N VAL A 55 -6.87 -1.42 5.73
CA VAL A 55 -7.79 -2.32 6.42
C VAL A 55 -7.59 -2.15 7.92
N GLU A 56 -8.68 -1.94 8.66
CA GLU A 56 -8.68 -1.96 10.12
C GLU A 56 -8.62 -3.41 10.59
N GLY A 57 -7.68 -3.70 11.50
CA GLY A 57 -7.64 -5.00 12.16
C GLY A 57 -8.70 -5.07 13.25
N VAL A 58 -9.47 -6.17 13.26
CA VAL A 58 -10.36 -6.53 14.37
C VAL A 58 -9.63 -7.23 15.50
#